data_AF-A0A5C5TJG0-F1
#
_entry.id   AF-A0A5C5TJG0-F1
#
_cell.length_a   1.000
_cell.length_b   1.000
_cell.length_c   1.000
_cell.angle_alpha   90.00
_cell.angle_beta   90.00
_cell.angle_gamma   90.00
#
_symmetry.space_group_name_H-M   'P 1'
#
loop_
_entity.id
_entity.type
_entity.pdbx_description
1 polymer ?
#
loop_
_entity_poly.entity_id
_entity_poly.type
_entity_poly.pdbx_seq_one_letter_code
_entity_poly.pdbx_strand_id
1 'polypeptide(L)'
;MAIEVKTIANLIYSKQFEELNRMFKAFNPLKVLRMDSHEIRHSNVLAWLLDHEENHGLNSVFIEKLISKLVMKPENDRFVSDSQVFLKTLAMKYADWKVEREKLTAKKRYIDLLLTSEENKTVIIIENKFYTSQSHKQLDDYLEYVHNEFAGYTIIPVFLTLLDEEPANDQYWALNYADIAEVLEFILKFYKESVSGEVYVFLKNYLSVLQERFAPDKDRLLLAEAIFEQHGEAITYLYLLNNPGIKFLNHHQPFKAQLETLHAEEEQWMKKIYSVSKETIDFIYTEGSLVLKKAFERFIQENGRYDIQLYDASKSYPSFIYPEWVRQADFLTQINDKAPYWLGYGLIIFMHRVGNDRLRMYIEIGNMEYDHRMELLEKLEDNGYSIKPSSKTPNSMYTRIFSDQVDVSDWTSIEVVQAAIGKLTSSKKFDDNMDRINKSIAAASEELGYNKNLKMVKN
;
A
#
# COMPACT_ATOMS: atom_id res chain seq x y z
N MET A 1 -0.64 -33.80 -7.47
CA MET A 1 -0.73 -34.29 -6.07
C MET A 1 -2.10 -33.86 -5.57
N ALA A 2 -2.94 -34.78 -5.09
CA ALA A 2 -4.23 -34.42 -4.49
C ALA A 2 -3.99 -33.96 -3.05
N ILE A 3 -4.64 -32.88 -2.60
CA ILE A 3 -4.56 -32.48 -1.21
C ILE A 3 -5.19 -33.57 -0.35
N GLU A 4 -4.40 -34.07 0.60
CA GLU A 4 -4.91 -34.98 1.60
C GLU A 4 -5.75 -34.21 2.63
N VAL A 5 -6.88 -34.76 3.05
CA VAL A 5 -7.69 -34.22 4.17
C VAL A 5 -6.81 -33.99 5.40
N LYS A 6 -5.77 -34.81 5.57
CA LYS A 6 -4.76 -34.66 6.64
C LYS A 6 -4.01 -33.32 6.57
N THR A 7 -3.73 -32.78 5.39
CA THR A 7 -3.08 -31.47 5.23
C THR A 7 -3.98 -30.35 5.77
N ILE A 8 -5.28 -30.45 5.52
CA ILE A 8 -6.27 -29.51 6.05
C ILE A 8 -6.44 -29.68 7.56
N ALA A 9 -6.48 -30.91 8.06
CA ALA A 9 -6.51 -31.16 9.51
C ALA A 9 -5.26 -30.58 10.20
N ASN A 10 -4.06 -30.77 9.64
CA ASN A 10 -2.82 -30.22 10.17
C ASN A 10 -2.84 -28.69 10.25
N LEU A 11 -3.40 -28.01 9.25
CA LEU A 11 -3.61 -26.56 9.28
C LEU A 11 -4.51 -26.16 10.45
N ILE A 12 -5.70 -26.76 10.55
CA ILE A 12 -6.73 -26.37 11.53
C ILE A 12 -6.28 -26.63 12.97
N TYR A 13 -5.53 -27.70 13.21
CA TYR A 13 -5.01 -28.03 14.54
C TYR A 13 -3.62 -27.44 14.83
N SER A 14 -3.05 -26.65 13.92
CA SER A 14 -1.78 -25.97 14.19
C SER A 14 -1.98 -24.86 15.24
N LYS A 15 -1.00 -24.74 16.15
CA LYS A 15 -1.03 -23.73 17.21
C LYS A 15 -1.10 -22.32 16.63
N GLN A 16 -0.32 -22.05 15.59
CA GLN A 16 -0.22 -20.75 14.93
C GLN A 16 -1.55 -20.37 14.28
N PHE A 17 -2.22 -21.31 13.60
CA PHE A 17 -3.53 -21.05 13.01
C PHE A 17 -4.58 -20.75 14.08
N GLU A 18 -4.62 -21.52 15.17
CA GLU A 18 -5.54 -21.26 16.28
C GLU A 18 -5.28 -19.89 16.94
N GLU A 19 -4.00 -19.49 17.09
CA GLU A 19 -3.61 -18.18 17.60
C GLU A 19 -4.12 -17.05 16.69
N LEU A 20 -3.83 -17.11 15.39
CA LEU A 20 -4.31 -16.10 14.43
C LEU A 20 -5.85 -16.10 14.35
N ASN A 21 -6.49 -17.27 14.38
CA ASN A 21 -7.94 -17.39 14.34
C ASN A 21 -8.62 -16.76 15.57
N ARG A 22 -7.99 -16.85 16.75
CA ARG A 22 -8.46 -16.16 17.96
C ARG A 22 -8.34 -14.66 17.85
N MET A 23 -7.32 -14.14 17.17
CA MET A 23 -7.21 -12.69 16.93
C MET A 23 -8.38 -12.17 16.09
N PHE A 24 -8.80 -12.89 15.05
CA PHE A 24 -9.98 -12.53 14.25
C PHE A 24 -11.30 -12.73 14.99
N LYS A 25 -11.40 -13.77 15.82
CA LYS A 25 -12.59 -14.09 16.64
C LYS A 25 -12.66 -13.30 17.95
N ALA A 26 -11.69 -12.43 18.23
CA ALA A 26 -11.68 -11.62 19.43
C ALA A 26 -12.97 -10.80 19.53
N PHE A 27 -13.64 -10.91 20.67
CA PHE A 27 -14.87 -10.16 20.91
C PHE A 27 -14.60 -8.67 20.83
N ASN A 28 -15.37 -7.97 19.99
CA ASN A 28 -15.34 -6.53 19.88
C ASN A 28 -16.79 -6.02 19.77
N PRO A 29 -17.30 -5.27 20.77
CA PRO A 29 -18.65 -4.73 20.77
C PRO A 29 -18.97 -3.90 19.51
N LEU A 30 -17.98 -3.21 18.94
CA LEU A 30 -18.17 -2.34 17.78
C LEU A 30 -18.38 -3.15 16.50
N LYS A 31 -17.78 -4.34 16.40
CA LYS A 31 -18.08 -5.31 15.32
C LYS A 31 -19.48 -5.88 15.45
N VAL A 32 -19.94 -6.16 16.68
CA VAL A 32 -21.34 -6.59 16.92
C VAL A 32 -22.31 -5.51 16.46
N LEU A 33 -21.96 -4.25 16.71
CA LEU A 33 -22.73 -3.12 16.21
C LEU A 33 -22.60 -2.88 14.72
N ARG A 34 -21.75 -3.61 13.96
CA ARG A 34 -21.42 -3.41 12.54
C ARG A 34 -20.82 -2.04 12.21
N MET A 35 -19.99 -1.51 13.12
CA MET A 35 -19.29 -0.23 12.90
C MET A 35 -18.47 -0.26 11.61
N ASP A 36 -17.83 -1.40 11.36
CA ASP A 36 -17.06 -1.74 10.17
C ASP A 36 -17.87 -1.84 8.87
N SER A 37 -19.11 -1.38 8.82
CA SER A 37 -19.89 -1.27 7.58
C SER A 37 -20.63 0.07 7.40
N HIS A 38 -20.46 1.05 8.30
CA HIS A 38 -21.25 2.28 8.29
C HIS A 38 -20.41 3.53 8.63
N GLU A 39 -20.15 4.37 7.62
CA GLU A 39 -19.39 5.65 7.73
C GLU A 39 -19.88 6.54 8.88
N ILE A 40 -21.21 6.72 8.99
CA ILE A 40 -21.84 7.56 10.03
C ILE A 40 -21.43 7.16 11.46
N ARG A 41 -21.13 5.88 11.70
CA ARG A 41 -20.73 5.40 13.03
C ARG A 41 -19.31 5.82 13.38
N HIS A 42 -18.43 5.92 12.38
CA HIS A 42 -17.12 6.51 12.59
C HIS A 42 -17.22 8.01 12.86
N SER A 43 -18.10 8.73 12.15
CA SER A 43 -18.38 10.15 12.43
C SER A 43 -18.92 10.34 13.87
N ASN A 44 -19.75 9.42 14.39
CA ASN A 44 -20.18 9.46 15.79
C ASN A 44 -18.98 9.46 16.76
N VAL A 45 -18.04 8.53 16.56
CA VAL A 45 -16.89 8.36 17.45
C VAL A 45 -15.93 9.53 17.32
N LEU A 46 -15.68 9.99 16.10
CA LEU A 46 -14.82 11.15 15.88
C LEU A 46 -15.39 12.40 16.53
N ALA A 47 -16.69 12.67 16.36
CA ALA A 47 -17.33 13.80 17.01
C ALA A 47 -17.19 13.74 18.54
N TRP A 48 -17.46 12.56 19.13
CA TRP A 48 -17.30 12.34 20.57
C TRP A 48 -15.86 12.57 21.03
N LEU A 49 -14.85 12.19 20.25
CA LEU A 49 -13.44 12.42 20.61
C LEU A 49 -12.96 13.85 20.40
N LEU A 50 -13.55 14.56 19.42
CA LEU A 50 -13.18 15.92 19.06
C LEU A 50 -13.78 16.95 20.02
N ASP A 51 -14.88 16.61 20.68
CA ASP A 51 -15.56 17.50 21.60
C ASP A 51 -14.97 17.43 23.00
N HIS A 52 -14.23 18.45 23.40
CA HIS A 52 -13.58 18.52 24.70
C HIS A 52 -14.54 18.51 25.91
N GLU A 53 -15.84 18.79 25.72
CA GLU A 53 -16.86 18.74 26.78
C GLU A 53 -17.44 17.34 26.99
N GLU A 54 -17.13 16.39 26.10
CA GLU A 54 -17.65 15.03 26.17
C GLU A 54 -16.97 14.18 27.26
N ASN A 55 -17.64 13.08 27.60
CA ASN A 55 -17.29 12.24 28.76
C ASN A 55 -16.12 11.26 28.54
N HIS A 56 -15.25 11.50 27.55
CA HIS A 56 -14.09 10.65 27.28
C HIS A 56 -12.87 10.96 28.20
N GLY A 57 -12.86 12.09 28.91
CA GLY A 57 -11.80 12.42 29.87
C GLY A 57 -10.45 12.83 29.27
N LEU A 58 -10.41 13.09 27.95
CA LEU A 58 -9.21 13.55 27.26
C LEU A 58 -9.13 15.08 27.15
N ASN A 59 -10.17 15.81 27.56
CA ASN A 59 -10.32 17.25 27.28
C ASN A 59 -10.00 17.52 25.79
N SER A 60 -9.15 18.50 25.49
CA SER A 60 -8.79 18.85 24.12
C SER A 60 -7.65 18.02 23.50
N VAL A 61 -7.16 16.97 24.16
CA VAL A 61 -5.95 16.25 23.73
C VAL A 61 -6.12 15.61 22.35
N PHE A 62 -7.29 15.04 22.05
CA PHE A 62 -7.51 14.39 20.76
C PHE A 62 -7.51 15.39 19.59
N ILE A 63 -8.26 16.49 19.70
CA ILE A 63 -8.32 17.53 18.67
C ILE A 63 -6.96 18.21 18.47
N GLU A 64 -6.22 18.48 19.55
CA GLU A 64 -4.85 19.04 19.49
C GLU A 64 -3.93 18.11 18.69
N LYS A 65 -3.95 16.81 18.99
CA LYS A 65 -3.12 15.81 18.29
C LYS A 65 -3.54 15.62 16.86
N LEU A 66 -4.83 15.64 16.58
CA LEU A 66 -5.35 15.51 15.22
C LEU A 66 -4.91 16.68 14.34
N ILE A 67 -5.07 17.92 14.82
CA ILE A 67 -4.67 19.11 14.09
C ILE A 67 -3.15 19.15 13.92
N SER A 68 -2.38 18.78 14.96
CA SER A 68 -0.92 18.66 14.85
C SER A 68 -0.51 17.66 13.77
N LYS A 69 -1.17 16.49 13.73
CA LYS A 69 -0.93 15.45 12.72
C LYS A 69 -1.28 15.95 11.32
N LEU A 70 -2.42 16.64 11.17
CA LEU A 70 -2.86 17.23 9.91
C LEU A 70 -1.86 18.24 9.34
N VAL A 71 -1.30 19.11 10.20
CA VAL A 71 -0.33 20.16 9.82
C VAL A 71 1.07 19.62 9.56
N MET A 72 1.46 18.52 10.19
CA MET A 72 2.78 17.89 9.99
C MET A 72 2.80 16.87 8.84
N LYS A 73 1.67 16.65 8.17
CA LYS A 73 1.53 15.64 7.13
C LYS A 73 2.11 16.16 5.79
N PRO A 74 3.09 15.48 5.16
CA PRO A 74 3.76 15.97 3.95
C PRO A 74 2.83 16.30 2.78
N GLU A 75 1.74 15.54 2.62
CA GLU A 75 0.71 15.74 1.60
C GLU A 75 0.03 17.12 1.73
N ASN A 76 0.09 17.72 2.93
CA ASN A 76 -0.51 19.01 3.25
C ASN A 76 0.51 20.16 3.23
N ASP A 77 1.78 19.94 2.91
CA ASP A 77 2.84 20.97 2.95
C ASP A 77 2.47 22.22 2.13
N ARG A 78 1.70 22.05 1.04
CA ARG A 78 1.19 23.15 0.21
C ARG A 78 0.39 24.21 1.00
N PHE A 79 -0.30 23.79 2.06
CA PHE A 79 -1.12 24.66 2.91
C PHE A 79 -0.33 25.29 4.08
N VAL A 80 0.85 24.76 4.39
CA VAL A 80 1.66 25.11 5.58
C VAL A 80 2.93 25.89 5.18
N SER A 81 2.98 26.43 3.97
CA SER A 81 4.13 27.14 3.40
C SER A 81 4.53 28.43 4.14
N ASP A 82 3.68 28.96 5.01
CA ASP A 82 4.01 30.07 5.92
C ASP A 82 4.22 29.55 7.35
N SER A 83 5.41 29.80 7.91
CA SER A 83 5.75 29.61 9.32
C SER A 83 4.69 30.13 10.31
N GLN A 84 3.91 31.14 9.92
CA GLN A 84 2.81 31.68 10.73
C GLN A 84 1.66 30.69 10.93
N VAL A 85 1.33 29.86 9.94
CA VAL A 85 0.26 28.84 10.08
C VAL A 85 0.67 27.82 11.13
N PHE A 86 1.92 27.35 11.06
CA PHE A 86 2.49 26.41 12.02
C PHE A 86 2.52 26.99 13.45
N LEU A 87 2.99 28.22 13.60
CA LEU A 87 3.03 28.92 14.89
C LEU A 87 1.63 29.20 15.44
N LYS A 88 0.66 29.56 14.58
CA LYS A 88 -0.73 29.75 14.97
C LYS A 88 -1.31 28.46 15.53
N THR A 89 -1.12 27.32 14.86
CA THR A 89 -1.55 26.00 15.33
C THR A 89 -0.97 25.63 16.70
N LEU A 90 0.32 25.86 16.92
CA LEU A 90 0.96 25.61 18.22
C LEU A 90 0.41 26.51 19.35
N ALA A 91 -0.08 27.69 19.01
CA ALA A 91 -0.65 28.66 19.96
C ALA A 91 -2.19 28.59 20.06
N MET A 92 -2.85 27.72 19.28
CA MET A 92 -4.31 27.59 19.30
C MET A 92 -4.79 27.14 20.67
N LYS A 93 -5.90 27.73 21.11
CA LYS A 93 -6.68 27.19 22.22
C LYS A 93 -7.62 26.13 21.67
N TYR A 94 -7.70 25.00 22.35
CA TYR A 94 -8.50 23.86 21.88
C TYR A 94 -9.76 23.61 22.74
N ALA A 95 -9.95 24.38 23.81
CA ALA A 95 -11.09 24.25 24.74
C ALA A 95 -12.29 25.14 24.37
N ASP A 96 -12.32 25.72 23.17
CA ASP A 96 -13.46 26.52 22.68
C ASP A 96 -14.11 25.92 21.42
N TRP A 97 -13.60 24.77 20.95
CA TRP A 97 -14.09 24.14 19.75
C TRP A 97 -15.44 23.47 20.00
N LYS A 98 -16.41 23.82 19.17
CA LYS A 98 -17.74 23.21 19.12
C LYS A 98 -17.82 22.23 17.97
N VAL A 99 -18.38 21.05 18.21
CA VAL A 99 -18.50 19.99 17.20
C VAL A 99 -19.96 19.80 16.82
N GLU A 100 -20.28 20.07 15.55
CA GLU A 100 -21.57 19.75 14.95
C GLU A 100 -21.41 18.56 13.99
N ARG A 101 -22.47 17.74 13.91
CA ARG A 101 -22.51 16.58 13.04
C ARG A 101 -23.65 16.70 12.05
N GLU A 102 -23.45 16.15 10.86
CA GLU A 102 -24.48 16.14 9.81
C GLU A 102 -25.09 17.55 9.65
N LYS A 103 -24.22 18.55 9.45
CA LYS A 103 -24.65 19.95 9.30
C LYS A 103 -25.34 20.11 7.95
N LEU A 104 -26.62 20.45 7.98
CA LEU A 104 -27.42 20.65 6.78
C LEU A 104 -27.03 21.96 6.07
N THR A 105 -26.59 21.83 4.83
CA THR A 105 -26.26 22.96 3.95
C THR A 105 -27.49 23.50 3.23
N ALA A 106 -27.38 24.71 2.66
CA ALA A 106 -28.43 25.34 1.85
C ALA A 106 -28.89 24.46 0.65
N LYS A 107 -28.00 23.58 0.14
CA LYS A 107 -28.26 22.66 -0.97
C LYS A 107 -28.82 21.29 -0.53
N LYS A 108 -29.30 21.17 0.72
CA LYS A 108 -29.83 19.93 1.33
C LYS A 108 -28.84 18.76 1.36
N ARG A 109 -27.55 19.07 1.53
CA ARG A 109 -26.49 18.08 1.79
C ARG A 109 -26.00 18.20 3.22
N TYR A 110 -25.40 17.14 3.74
CA TYR A 110 -24.94 17.05 5.12
C TYR A 110 -23.42 17.02 5.16
N ILE A 111 -22.80 18.02 5.80
CA ILE A 111 -21.37 17.96 6.13
C ILE A 111 -21.22 16.99 7.31
N ASP A 112 -20.36 15.98 7.20
CA ASP A 112 -20.24 14.92 8.21
C ASP A 112 -19.88 15.48 9.59
N LEU A 113 -18.82 16.30 9.67
CA LEU A 113 -18.41 17.01 10.88
C LEU A 113 -18.06 18.47 10.56
N LEU A 114 -18.56 19.39 11.38
CA LEU A 114 -18.25 20.81 11.33
C LEU A 114 -17.77 21.25 12.71
N LEU A 115 -16.52 21.69 12.81
CA LEU A 115 -15.92 22.15 14.04
C LEU A 115 -15.69 23.67 13.95
N THR A 116 -16.15 24.40 14.96
CA THR A 116 -16.05 25.87 14.99
C THR A 116 -15.36 26.35 16.25
N SER A 117 -14.36 27.21 16.11
CA SER A 117 -13.71 27.93 17.20
C SER A 117 -13.88 29.43 17.02
N GLU A 118 -14.51 30.05 18.02
CA GLU A 118 -14.77 31.48 18.06
C GLU A 118 -13.54 32.29 18.44
N GLU A 119 -12.71 31.77 19.36
CA GLU A 119 -11.50 32.46 19.81
C GLU A 119 -10.43 32.45 18.72
N ASN A 120 -10.27 31.32 18.01
CA ASN A 120 -9.27 31.22 16.93
C ASN A 120 -9.77 31.81 15.60
N LYS A 121 -11.08 32.09 15.50
CA LYS A 121 -11.79 32.42 14.25
C LYS A 121 -11.45 31.42 13.14
N THR A 122 -11.67 30.14 13.46
CA THR A 122 -11.36 29.01 12.57
C THR A 122 -12.53 28.06 12.49
N VAL A 123 -12.79 27.53 11.29
CA VAL A 123 -13.71 26.43 11.04
C VAL A 123 -12.96 25.29 10.39
N ILE A 124 -13.15 24.08 10.91
CA ILE A 124 -12.72 22.84 10.27
C ILE A 124 -13.98 22.12 9.79
N ILE A 125 -14.01 21.73 8.52
CA ILE A 125 -15.00 20.77 8.03
C ILE A 125 -14.31 19.47 7.72
N ILE A 126 -14.92 18.35 8.08
CA ILE A 126 -14.40 17.02 7.76
C ILE A 126 -15.47 16.31 6.96
N GLU A 127 -15.16 15.96 5.73
CA GLU A 127 -15.91 14.99 4.96
C GLU A 127 -15.27 13.61 5.18
N ASN A 128 -16.07 12.65 5.65
CA ASN A 128 -15.61 11.33 6.04
C ASN A 128 -16.00 10.27 5.01
N LYS A 129 -14.99 9.66 4.37
CA LYS A 129 -15.14 8.60 3.38
C LYS A 129 -14.42 7.32 3.81
N PHE A 130 -15.17 6.43 4.43
CA PHE A 130 -14.65 5.15 4.92
C PHE A 130 -14.80 4.02 3.88
N TYR A 131 -15.83 4.05 3.01
CA TYR A 131 -16.09 2.99 2.02
C TYR A 131 -16.24 3.50 0.59
N THR A 132 -16.66 4.75 0.40
CA THR A 132 -17.06 5.26 -0.92
C THR A 132 -16.09 6.29 -1.45
N SER A 133 -15.79 6.20 -2.76
CA SER A 133 -15.04 7.24 -3.46
C SER A 133 -15.92 8.46 -3.73
N GLN A 134 -15.25 9.60 -3.86
CA GLN A 134 -15.84 10.94 -3.85
C GLN A 134 -16.70 11.29 -5.09
N SER A 135 -17.64 12.25 -4.93
CA SER A 135 -18.19 13.07 -6.02
C SER A 135 -17.65 14.51 -5.94
N HIS A 136 -16.98 15.01 -6.99
CA HIS A 136 -16.40 16.38 -7.05
C HIS A 136 -17.36 17.48 -6.57
N LYS A 137 -18.61 17.45 -7.04
CA LYS A 137 -19.62 18.48 -6.75
C LYS A 137 -19.99 18.59 -5.26
N GLN A 138 -19.67 17.58 -4.46
CA GLN A 138 -19.98 17.55 -3.03
C GLN A 138 -19.08 18.47 -2.23
N LEU A 139 -17.78 18.42 -2.48
CA LEU A 139 -16.81 19.23 -1.76
C LEU A 139 -16.97 20.72 -2.06
N ASP A 140 -17.19 21.08 -3.33
CA ASP A 140 -17.39 22.47 -3.74
C ASP A 140 -18.61 23.09 -3.05
N ASP A 141 -19.70 22.33 -2.93
CA ASP A 141 -20.94 22.79 -2.28
C ASP A 141 -20.74 23.04 -0.78
N TYR A 142 -19.89 22.27 -0.11
CA TYR A 142 -19.58 22.46 1.30
C TYR A 142 -18.72 23.70 1.53
N LEU A 143 -17.70 23.89 0.70
CA LEU A 143 -16.86 25.09 0.75
C LEU A 143 -17.67 26.36 0.53
N GLU A 144 -18.53 26.38 -0.49
CA GLU A 144 -19.42 27.50 -0.74
C GLU A 144 -20.31 27.81 0.47
N TYR A 145 -20.85 26.78 1.11
CA TYR A 145 -21.66 26.93 2.31
C TYR A 145 -20.87 27.55 3.48
N VAL A 146 -19.70 27.00 3.82
CA VAL A 146 -18.92 27.51 4.96
C VAL A 146 -18.29 28.88 4.71
N HIS A 147 -17.90 29.20 3.48
CA HIS A 147 -17.42 30.54 3.14
C HIS A 147 -18.51 31.60 3.32
N ASN A 148 -19.77 31.26 3.05
CA ASN A 148 -20.90 32.17 3.24
C ASN A 148 -21.33 32.29 4.72
N GLU A 149 -21.37 31.18 5.47
CA GLU A 149 -21.80 31.18 6.87
C GLU A 149 -20.74 31.76 7.81
N PHE A 150 -19.46 31.50 7.56
CA PHE A 150 -18.34 31.86 8.44
C PHE A 150 -17.41 32.90 7.81
N ALA A 151 -18.00 34.03 7.40
CA ALA A 151 -17.26 35.12 6.80
C ALA A 151 -16.17 35.65 7.75
N GLY A 152 -14.92 35.70 7.28
CA GLY A 152 -13.76 36.15 8.05
C GLY A 152 -13.09 35.08 8.93
N TYR A 153 -13.57 33.84 8.90
CA TYR A 153 -12.92 32.71 9.58
C TYR A 153 -11.86 32.10 8.66
N THR A 154 -10.82 31.52 9.27
CA THR A 154 -9.92 30.60 8.56
C THR A 154 -10.66 29.29 8.34
N ILE A 155 -10.77 28.83 7.09
CA ILE A 155 -11.47 27.60 6.74
C ILE A 155 -10.43 26.52 6.43
N ILE A 156 -10.52 25.40 7.14
CA ILE A 156 -9.67 24.23 6.97
C ILE A 156 -10.58 23.06 6.55
N PRO A 157 -10.74 22.84 5.24
CA PRO A 157 -11.51 21.71 4.74
C PRO A 157 -10.64 20.45 4.75
N VAL A 158 -11.12 19.39 5.39
CA VAL A 158 -10.42 18.12 5.57
C VAL A 158 -11.18 17.01 4.88
N PHE A 159 -10.46 16.22 4.10
CA PHE A 159 -10.98 15.02 3.47
C PHE A 159 -10.39 13.81 4.21
N LEU A 160 -11.23 13.12 4.98
CA LEU A 160 -10.82 11.96 5.78
C LEU A 160 -11.18 10.67 5.05
N THR A 161 -10.17 9.87 4.68
CA THR A 161 -10.36 8.67 3.88
C THR A 161 -9.85 7.41 4.57
N LEU A 162 -10.35 6.23 4.15
CA LEU A 162 -9.85 4.95 4.66
C LEU A 162 -8.36 4.75 4.35
N LEU A 163 -7.99 4.91 3.08
CA LEU A 163 -6.62 4.76 2.59
C LEU A 163 -6.15 6.10 2.00
N ASP A 164 -4.94 6.12 1.45
CA ASP A 164 -4.45 7.30 0.73
C ASP A 164 -5.27 7.51 -0.56
N GLU A 165 -6.14 8.51 -0.52
CA GLU A 165 -6.93 8.98 -1.65
C GLU A 165 -6.81 10.51 -1.69
N GLU A 166 -6.32 11.03 -2.82
CA GLU A 166 -6.22 12.47 -3.03
C GLU A 166 -7.62 13.08 -3.16
N PRO A 167 -7.91 14.18 -2.44
CA PRO A 167 -9.18 14.86 -2.61
C PRO A 167 -9.28 15.40 -4.03
N ALA A 168 -10.46 15.26 -4.63
CA ALA A 168 -10.70 15.75 -5.98
C ALA A 168 -10.70 17.30 -6.05
N ASN A 169 -10.79 17.98 -4.91
CA ASN A 169 -10.61 19.43 -4.80
C ASN A 169 -9.30 19.71 -4.04
N ASP A 170 -8.40 20.48 -4.67
CA ASP A 170 -7.05 20.78 -4.18
C ASP A 170 -7.01 21.71 -2.97
N GLN A 171 -8.15 22.29 -2.58
CA GLN A 171 -8.27 23.10 -1.36
C GLN A 171 -8.41 22.22 -0.10
N TYR A 172 -8.76 20.94 -0.25
CA TYR A 172 -8.91 20.02 0.87
C TYR A 172 -7.56 19.48 1.35
N TRP A 173 -7.44 19.43 2.67
CA TRP A 173 -6.35 18.79 3.39
C TRP A 173 -6.61 17.29 3.45
N ALA A 174 -5.60 16.50 3.10
CA ALA A 174 -5.69 15.05 3.14
C ALA A 174 -5.46 14.55 4.58
N LEU A 175 -6.32 13.65 5.02
CA LEU A 175 -6.19 12.93 6.28
C LEU A 175 -6.69 11.51 6.06
N ASN A 176 -6.05 10.51 6.65
CA ASN A 176 -6.52 9.13 6.53
C ASN A 176 -6.75 8.52 7.92
N TYR A 177 -7.43 7.37 7.96
CA TYR A 177 -7.70 6.72 9.24
C TYR A 177 -6.47 6.02 9.85
N ALA A 178 -5.37 5.84 9.11
CA ALA A 178 -4.09 5.45 9.73
C ALA A 178 -3.58 6.59 10.63
N ASP A 179 -3.75 7.84 10.23
CA ASP A 179 -3.44 9.01 11.06
C ASP A 179 -4.28 9.02 12.35
N ILE A 180 -5.59 8.69 12.24
CA ILE A 180 -6.47 8.55 13.40
C ILE A 180 -6.00 7.42 14.33
N ALA A 181 -5.60 6.27 13.77
CA ALA A 181 -5.10 5.13 14.53
C ALA A 181 -3.83 5.50 15.32
N GLU A 182 -2.89 6.22 14.70
CA GLU A 182 -1.68 6.70 15.38
C GLU A 182 -1.98 7.64 16.55
N VAL A 183 -2.95 8.56 16.38
CA VAL A 183 -3.39 9.46 17.47
C VAL A 183 -3.99 8.65 18.62
N LEU A 184 -4.81 7.63 18.32
CA LEU A 184 -5.39 6.74 19.33
C LEU A 184 -4.33 5.89 20.03
N GLU A 185 -3.34 5.36 19.31
CA GLU A 185 -2.20 4.63 19.88
C GLU A 185 -1.41 5.50 20.85
N PHE A 186 -1.13 6.75 20.47
CA PHE A 186 -0.48 7.73 21.34
C PHE A 186 -1.31 7.96 22.62
N ILE A 187 -2.61 8.18 22.49
CA ILE A 187 -3.51 8.40 23.63
C ILE A 187 -3.56 7.18 24.55
N LEU A 188 -3.75 5.98 24.00
CA LEU A 188 -3.78 4.74 24.78
C LEU A 188 -2.46 4.49 25.52
N LYS A 189 -1.33 4.92 24.94
CA LYS A 189 -0.01 4.77 25.55
C LYS A 189 0.27 5.79 26.65
N PHE A 190 -0.09 7.06 26.46
CA PHE A 190 0.34 8.15 27.33
C PHE A 190 -0.75 8.72 28.24
N TYR A 191 -2.03 8.51 27.93
CA TYR A 191 -3.18 9.06 28.68
C TYR A 191 -4.04 7.98 29.32
N LYS A 192 -3.51 6.76 29.49
CA LYS A 192 -4.22 5.64 30.12
C LYS A 192 -4.76 5.98 31.52
N GLU A 193 -4.01 6.75 32.29
CA GLU A 193 -4.40 7.15 33.65
C GLU A 193 -5.40 8.33 33.66
N SER A 194 -5.55 9.03 32.54
CA SER A 194 -6.45 10.18 32.39
C SER A 194 -7.87 9.78 31.99
N VAL A 195 -8.06 8.58 31.44
CA VAL A 195 -9.36 8.08 30.99
C VAL A 195 -9.90 6.97 31.91
N SER A 196 -11.22 6.78 31.94
CA SER A 196 -11.80 5.66 32.69
C SER A 196 -11.45 4.31 32.04
N GLY A 197 -11.59 3.22 32.80
CA GLY A 197 -11.37 1.87 32.28
C GLY A 197 -12.30 1.52 31.12
N GLU A 198 -13.55 1.98 31.18
CA GLU A 198 -14.56 1.78 30.13
C GLU A 198 -14.18 2.53 28.84
N VAL A 199 -13.76 3.80 28.97
CA VAL A 199 -13.29 4.59 27.82
C VAL A 199 -12.04 3.95 27.23
N TYR A 200 -11.07 3.55 28.05
CA TYR A 200 -9.86 2.88 27.58
C TYR A 200 -10.19 1.61 26.78
N VAL A 201 -11.10 0.77 27.28
CA VAL A 201 -11.54 -0.43 26.58
C VAL A 201 -12.25 -0.09 25.28
N PHE A 202 -13.12 0.94 25.27
CA PHE A 202 -13.78 1.41 24.07
C PHE A 202 -12.79 1.89 23.00
N LEU A 203 -11.81 2.72 23.37
CA LEU A 203 -10.77 3.22 22.47
C LEU A 203 -9.92 2.07 21.91
N LYS A 204 -9.57 1.09 22.74
CA LYS A 204 -8.85 -0.11 22.28
C LYS A 204 -9.67 -0.92 21.28
N ASN A 205 -10.96 -1.09 21.53
CA ASN A 205 -11.87 -1.77 20.60
C ASN A 205 -12.00 -0.99 19.29
N TYR A 206 -12.08 0.34 19.34
CA TYR A 206 -12.17 1.17 18.15
C TYR A 206 -10.89 1.11 17.34
N LEU A 207 -9.72 1.25 17.98
CA LEU A 207 -8.42 1.08 17.35
C LEU A 207 -8.29 -0.30 16.69
N SER A 208 -8.78 -1.37 17.32
CA SER A 208 -8.78 -2.70 16.71
C SER A 208 -9.65 -2.80 15.46
N VAL A 209 -10.81 -2.12 15.40
CA VAL A 209 -11.63 -2.05 14.17
C VAL A 209 -10.90 -1.30 13.07
N LEU A 210 -10.23 -0.21 13.45
CA LEU A 210 -9.43 0.61 12.54
C LEU A 210 -8.25 -0.19 11.97
N GLN A 211 -7.37 -0.73 12.80
CA GLN A 211 -6.18 -1.46 12.37
C GLN A 211 -6.50 -2.63 11.42
N GLU A 212 -7.61 -3.34 11.63
CA GLU A 212 -8.07 -4.39 10.72
C GLU A 212 -8.38 -3.93 9.30
N ARG A 213 -8.58 -2.63 9.08
CA ARG A 213 -8.82 -2.01 7.77
C ARG A 213 -7.57 -1.38 7.15
N PHE A 214 -6.62 -0.87 7.94
CA PHE A 214 -5.47 -0.08 7.44
C PHE A 214 -4.19 -0.87 7.24
N ALA A 215 -3.88 -1.73 8.22
CA ALA A 215 -2.59 -2.36 8.30
C ALA A 215 -2.81 -3.73 8.93
N PRO A 216 -2.62 -4.81 8.15
CA PRO A 216 -2.37 -6.12 8.73
C PRO A 216 -1.40 -5.96 9.90
N ASP A 217 -1.91 -6.15 11.14
CA ASP A 217 -1.13 -6.12 12.36
C ASP A 217 0.16 -6.92 12.13
N LYS A 218 1.32 -6.33 12.46
CA LYS A 218 2.63 -6.95 12.18
C LYS A 218 2.71 -8.37 12.75
N ASP A 219 2.11 -8.61 13.91
CA ASP A 219 2.08 -9.94 14.52
C ASP A 219 1.15 -10.88 13.73
N ARG A 220 0.02 -10.38 13.23
CA ARG A 220 -0.85 -11.14 12.33
C ARG A 220 -0.14 -11.48 11.01
N LEU A 221 0.61 -10.53 10.43
CA LEU A 221 1.37 -10.75 9.20
C LEU A 221 2.42 -11.84 9.39
N LEU A 222 3.21 -11.76 10.46
CA LEU A 222 4.24 -12.76 10.77
C LEU A 222 3.62 -14.14 11.00
N LEU A 223 2.48 -14.21 11.71
CA LEU A 223 1.73 -15.46 11.86
C LEU A 223 1.22 -15.98 10.52
N ALA A 224 0.63 -15.12 9.69
CA ALA A 224 0.11 -15.50 8.38
C ALA A 224 1.21 -16.00 7.44
N GLU A 225 2.38 -15.36 7.43
CA GLU A 225 3.57 -15.82 6.70
C GLU A 225 4.01 -17.20 7.16
N ALA A 226 4.18 -17.39 8.47
CA ALA A 226 4.61 -18.67 9.04
C ALA A 226 3.59 -19.81 8.78
N ILE A 227 2.29 -19.50 8.85
CA ILE A 227 1.24 -20.47 8.53
C ILE A 227 1.25 -20.78 7.03
N PHE A 228 1.39 -19.78 6.16
CA PHE A 228 1.41 -20.00 4.72
C PHE A 228 2.64 -20.81 4.28
N GLU A 229 3.81 -20.57 4.89
CA GLU A 229 5.02 -21.35 4.64
C GLU A 229 4.78 -22.85 4.90
N GLN A 230 4.13 -23.20 6.01
CA GLN A 230 3.90 -24.59 6.42
C GLN A 230 2.64 -25.24 5.80
N HIS A 231 1.63 -24.43 5.46
CA HIS A 231 0.30 -24.90 5.11
C HIS A 231 -0.28 -24.24 3.84
N GLY A 232 0.57 -23.65 2.99
CA GLY A 232 0.15 -22.86 1.82
C GLY A 232 -0.74 -23.62 0.85
N GLU A 233 -0.55 -24.94 0.69
CA GLU A 233 -1.44 -25.78 -0.13
C GLU A 233 -2.87 -25.84 0.44
N ALA A 234 -3.03 -26.13 1.74
CA ALA A 234 -4.33 -26.20 2.39
C ALA A 234 -5.05 -24.85 2.38
N ILE A 235 -4.33 -23.76 2.66
CA ILE A 235 -4.88 -22.39 2.59
C ILE A 235 -5.36 -22.07 1.17
N THR A 236 -4.51 -22.29 0.17
CA THR A 236 -4.84 -22.01 -1.24
C THR A 236 -6.05 -22.81 -1.68
N TYR A 237 -6.13 -24.09 -1.33
CA TYR A 237 -7.25 -24.94 -1.71
C TYR A 237 -8.57 -24.54 -1.04
N LEU A 238 -8.58 -24.34 0.28
CA LEU A 238 -9.78 -23.90 0.99
C LEU A 238 -10.27 -22.55 0.46
N TYR A 239 -9.35 -21.62 0.20
CA TYR A 239 -9.67 -20.31 -0.36
C TYR A 239 -10.27 -20.41 -1.76
N LEU A 240 -9.62 -21.12 -2.69
CA LEU A 240 -10.09 -21.26 -4.08
C LEU A 240 -11.44 -22.00 -4.17
N LEU A 241 -11.65 -23.04 -3.34
CA LEU A 241 -12.92 -23.76 -3.27
C LEU A 241 -14.10 -22.84 -2.94
N ASN A 242 -13.87 -21.88 -2.04
CA ASN A 242 -14.91 -21.00 -1.52
C ASN A 242 -15.01 -19.66 -2.27
N ASN A 243 -14.08 -19.39 -3.21
CA ASN A 243 -14.06 -18.17 -4.01
C ASN A 243 -13.93 -18.49 -5.52
N PRO A 244 -14.92 -19.20 -6.13
CA PRO A 244 -14.82 -19.69 -7.51
C PRO A 244 -14.77 -18.57 -8.57
N GLY A 245 -15.13 -17.33 -8.21
CA GLY A 245 -15.07 -16.18 -9.12
C GLY A 245 -13.66 -15.60 -9.32
N ILE A 246 -12.66 -16.08 -8.58
CA ILE A 246 -11.29 -15.57 -8.67
C ILE A 246 -10.58 -16.12 -9.91
N LYS A 247 -9.86 -15.24 -10.61
CA LYS A 247 -9.05 -15.63 -11.76
C LYS A 247 -7.95 -16.60 -11.31
N PHE A 248 -8.00 -17.84 -11.80
CA PHE A 248 -6.95 -18.82 -11.56
C PHE A 248 -5.63 -18.36 -12.19
N LEU A 249 -4.61 -18.20 -11.35
CA LEU A 249 -3.24 -17.99 -11.80
C LEU A 249 -2.66 -19.30 -12.33
N ASN A 250 -1.60 -19.23 -13.12
CA ASN A 250 -0.97 -20.41 -13.71
C ASN A 250 -0.52 -21.43 -12.63
N HIS A 251 -0.11 -20.95 -11.46
CA HIS A 251 0.26 -21.83 -10.35
C HIS A 251 -0.92 -22.41 -9.57
N HIS A 252 -2.16 -22.01 -9.88
CA HIS A 252 -3.36 -22.61 -9.30
C HIS A 252 -3.87 -23.84 -10.08
N GLN A 253 -3.30 -24.13 -11.26
CA GLN A 253 -3.76 -25.24 -12.10
C GLN A 253 -3.81 -26.60 -11.38
N PRO A 254 -2.86 -26.95 -10.49
CA PRO A 254 -2.94 -28.20 -9.73
C PRO A 254 -4.17 -28.29 -8.83
N PHE A 255 -4.65 -27.17 -8.26
CA PHE A 255 -5.84 -27.15 -7.40
C PHE A 255 -7.12 -27.18 -8.22
N LYS A 256 -7.15 -26.50 -9.37
CA LYS A 256 -8.31 -26.48 -10.26
C LYS A 256 -8.76 -27.90 -10.65
N ALA A 257 -7.81 -28.73 -11.09
CA ALA A 257 -8.09 -30.11 -11.47
C ALA A 257 -8.66 -30.95 -10.32
N GLN A 258 -8.25 -30.68 -9.08
CA GLN A 258 -8.76 -31.38 -7.90
C GLN A 258 -10.17 -30.95 -7.53
N LEU A 259 -10.43 -29.63 -7.58
CA LEU A 259 -11.75 -29.06 -7.30
C LEU A 259 -12.81 -29.58 -8.28
N GLU A 260 -12.45 -29.81 -9.55
CA GLU A 260 -13.33 -30.40 -10.56
C GLU A 260 -13.70 -31.86 -10.26
N THR A 261 -12.90 -32.57 -9.46
CA THR A 261 -13.11 -33.99 -9.09
C THR A 261 -13.61 -34.19 -7.65
N LEU A 262 -13.88 -33.10 -6.92
CA LEU A 262 -14.24 -33.16 -5.50
C LEU A 262 -15.65 -33.75 -5.30
N HIS A 263 -15.79 -34.68 -4.35
CA HIS A 263 -17.10 -35.24 -4.03
C HIS A 263 -17.98 -34.24 -3.27
N ALA A 264 -19.28 -34.23 -3.54
CA ALA A 264 -20.23 -33.25 -2.97
C ALA A 264 -20.26 -33.24 -1.43
N GLU A 265 -20.10 -34.40 -0.78
CA GLU A 265 -20.05 -34.48 0.69
C GLU A 265 -18.76 -33.85 1.25
N GLU A 266 -17.61 -34.13 0.63
CA GLU A 266 -16.33 -33.54 1.02
C GLU A 266 -16.34 -32.02 0.79
N GLU A 267 -16.88 -31.57 -0.35
CA GLU A 267 -17.08 -30.16 -0.65
C GLU A 267 -17.88 -29.46 0.46
N GLN A 268 -18.98 -30.06 0.90
CA GLN A 268 -19.82 -29.48 1.97
C GLN A 268 -19.04 -29.32 3.28
N TRP A 269 -18.27 -30.33 3.67
CA TRP A 269 -17.45 -30.26 4.89
C TRP A 269 -16.33 -29.23 4.78
N MET A 270 -15.64 -29.15 3.64
CA MET A 270 -14.59 -28.16 3.40
C MET A 270 -15.13 -26.73 3.40
N LYS A 271 -16.31 -26.51 2.82
CA LYS A 271 -17.01 -25.21 2.89
C LYS A 271 -17.37 -24.84 4.32
N LYS A 272 -17.77 -25.81 5.16
CA LYS A 272 -18.03 -25.59 6.58
C LYS A 272 -16.77 -25.29 7.38
N ILE A 273 -15.65 -25.96 7.09
CA ILE A 273 -14.36 -25.66 7.72
C ILE A 273 -13.95 -24.23 7.39
N TYR A 274 -14.04 -23.85 6.12
CA TYR A 274 -13.72 -22.50 5.67
C TYR A 274 -14.61 -21.45 6.33
N SER A 275 -15.93 -21.64 6.36
CA SER A 275 -16.85 -20.64 6.89
C SER A 275 -16.63 -20.32 8.37
N VAL A 276 -16.15 -21.27 9.17
CA VAL A 276 -15.84 -21.07 10.59
C VAL A 276 -14.58 -20.24 10.82
N SER A 277 -13.67 -20.18 9.85
CA SER A 277 -12.39 -19.45 9.95
C SER A 277 -12.12 -18.61 8.69
N LYS A 278 -13.18 -18.05 8.11
CA LYS A 278 -13.15 -17.38 6.80
C LYS A 278 -12.16 -16.21 6.80
N GLU A 279 -12.28 -15.32 7.76
CA GLU A 279 -11.43 -14.12 7.87
C GLU A 279 -9.95 -14.50 7.99
N THR A 280 -9.66 -15.53 8.78
CA THR A 280 -8.32 -16.06 8.99
C THR A 280 -7.74 -16.66 7.71
N ILE A 281 -8.48 -17.53 7.02
CA ILE A 281 -8.03 -18.16 5.77
C ILE A 281 -7.86 -17.13 4.66
N ASP A 282 -8.81 -16.20 4.54
CA ASP A 282 -8.76 -15.12 3.56
C ASP A 282 -7.51 -14.26 3.80
N PHE A 283 -7.25 -13.87 5.03
CA PHE A 283 -6.08 -13.07 5.39
C PHE A 283 -4.76 -13.79 5.13
N ILE A 284 -4.65 -15.08 5.48
CA ILE A 284 -3.43 -15.86 5.19
C ILE A 284 -3.23 -15.98 3.67
N TYR A 285 -4.30 -16.17 2.91
CA TYR A 285 -4.21 -16.22 1.45
C TYR A 285 -3.85 -14.86 0.85
N THR A 286 -4.46 -13.75 1.28
CA THR A 286 -4.24 -12.45 0.63
C THR A 286 -2.93 -11.78 1.03
N GLU A 287 -2.52 -11.95 2.29
CA GLU A 287 -1.33 -11.29 2.86
C GLU A 287 -0.17 -12.26 3.12
N GLY A 288 -0.46 -13.46 3.63
CA GLY A 288 0.55 -14.50 3.87
C GLY A 288 1.16 -15.04 2.57
N SER A 289 0.37 -15.14 1.49
CA SER A 289 0.84 -15.69 0.21
C SER A 289 1.71 -14.74 -0.62
N LEU A 290 1.98 -13.52 -0.16
CA LEU A 290 2.76 -12.51 -0.89
C LEU A 290 4.28 -12.77 -0.86
N VAL A 291 4.66 -14.04 -1.02
CA VAL A 291 6.02 -14.55 -0.83
C VAL A 291 7.03 -13.86 -1.75
N LEU A 292 6.71 -13.73 -3.05
CA LEU A 292 7.62 -13.08 -4.01
C LEU A 292 7.85 -11.60 -3.68
N LYS A 293 6.79 -10.88 -3.31
CA LYS A 293 6.87 -9.48 -2.89
C LYS A 293 7.80 -9.35 -1.67
N LYS A 294 7.55 -10.12 -0.62
CA LYS A 294 8.30 -10.05 0.64
C LYS A 294 9.75 -10.50 0.49
N ALA A 295 9.98 -11.55 -0.30
CA ALA A 295 11.33 -12.01 -0.65
C ALA A 295 12.11 -10.92 -1.39
N PHE A 296 11.44 -10.19 -2.29
CA PHE A 296 12.04 -9.07 -3.00
C PHE A 296 12.32 -7.87 -2.07
N GLU A 297 11.38 -7.49 -1.21
CA GLU A 297 11.59 -6.44 -0.20
C GLU A 297 12.79 -6.75 0.70
N ARG A 298 12.90 -8.01 1.17
CA ARG A 298 14.04 -8.48 1.97
C ARG A 298 15.35 -8.46 1.17
N PHE A 299 15.32 -8.90 -0.09
CA PHE A 299 16.47 -8.81 -0.99
C PHE A 299 16.97 -7.37 -1.13
N ILE A 300 16.07 -6.41 -1.37
CA ILE A 300 16.40 -4.99 -1.47
C ILE A 300 17.03 -4.50 -0.17
N GLN A 301 16.38 -4.73 0.98
CA GLN A 301 16.87 -4.30 2.30
C GLN A 301 18.28 -4.82 2.62
N GLU A 302 18.60 -6.08 2.24
CA GLU A 302 19.89 -6.70 2.51
C GLU A 302 21.00 -6.28 1.51
N ASN A 303 20.66 -5.98 0.25
CA ASN A 303 21.64 -5.74 -0.82
C ASN A 303 21.86 -4.26 -1.16
N GLY A 304 21.10 -3.34 -0.55
CA GLY A 304 21.37 -1.91 -0.67
C GLY A 304 20.23 -1.05 -0.12
N ARG A 305 20.54 0.16 0.35
CA ARG A 305 19.51 1.17 0.58
C ARG A 305 19.12 1.77 -0.77
N TYR A 306 18.39 1.00 -1.59
CA TYR A 306 17.72 1.57 -2.74
C TYR A 306 16.76 2.64 -2.21
N ASP A 307 16.78 3.83 -2.84
CA ASP A 307 15.72 4.80 -2.63
C ASP A 307 14.38 4.14 -3.01
N ILE A 308 13.30 4.47 -2.31
CA ILE A 308 11.97 3.91 -2.56
C ILE A 308 11.50 4.17 -4.00
N GLN A 309 12.05 5.19 -4.66
CA GLN A 309 11.78 5.52 -6.05
C GLN A 309 12.49 4.59 -7.07
N LEU A 310 13.43 3.74 -6.63
CA LEU A 310 14.25 2.89 -7.50
C LEU A 310 13.79 1.43 -7.56
N TYR A 311 12.69 1.07 -6.89
CA TYR A 311 12.13 -0.26 -6.95
C TYR A 311 10.61 -0.26 -6.77
N ASP A 312 9.96 -1.30 -7.29
CA ASP A 312 8.54 -1.58 -7.07
C ASP A 312 8.41 -3.03 -6.57
N ALA A 313 7.92 -3.19 -5.34
CA ALA A 313 7.66 -4.50 -4.72
C ALA A 313 6.28 -5.05 -5.13
N SER A 314 6.00 -5.07 -6.43
CA SER A 314 4.77 -5.60 -7.00
C SER A 314 4.54 -7.07 -6.60
N LYS A 315 3.28 -7.43 -6.32
CA LYS A 315 2.89 -8.80 -5.95
C LYS A 315 3.20 -9.84 -7.04
N SER A 316 3.33 -9.41 -8.30
CA SER A 316 3.52 -10.31 -9.46
C SER A 316 4.77 -10.01 -10.27
N TYR A 317 5.15 -8.74 -10.38
CA TYR A 317 6.28 -8.29 -11.19
C TYR A 317 7.21 -7.35 -10.40
N PRO A 318 7.80 -7.78 -9.27
CA PRO A 318 8.77 -6.94 -8.58
C PRO A 318 9.86 -6.47 -9.53
N SER A 319 10.31 -5.23 -9.37
CA SER A 319 11.28 -4.63 -10.28
C SER A 319 12.16 -3.60 -9.59
N PHE A 320 13.35 -3.37 -10.14
CA PHE A 320 14.29 -2.36 -9.65
C PHE A 320 15.19 -1.81 -10.74
N ILE A 321 15.77 -0.65 -10.46
CA ILE A 321 16.80 0.01 -11.26
C ILE A 321 18.17 -0.43 -10.75
N TYR A 322 19.04 -0.88 -11.66
CA TYR A 322 20.41 -1.23 -11.28
C TYR A 322 21.18 0.03 -10.79
N PRO A 323 21.90 -0.02 -9.65
CA PRO A 323 22.48 1.18 -9.04
C PRO A 323 23.40 2.01 -9.95
N GLU A 324 24.12 1.38 -10.88
CA GLU A 324 24.99 2.12 -11.81
C GLU A 324 24.21 2.94 -12.84
N TRP A 325 22.97 2.54 -13.17
CA TRP A 325 22.13 3.24 -14.14
C TRP A 325 21.63 4.59 -13.62
N VAL A 326 21.54 4.75 -12.30
CA VAL A 326 21.18 6.03 -11.67
C VAL A 326 22.20 7.12 -12.02
N ARG A 327 23.46 6.76 -12.25
CA ARG A 327 24.50 7.72 -12.67
C ARG A 327 24.33 8.24 -14.10
N GLN A 328 23.47 7.59 -14.87
CA GLN A 328 23.12 7.91 -16.25
C GLN A 328 21.65 8.36 -16.35
N ALA A 329 21.06 8.85 -15.24
CA ALA A 329 19.67 9.25 -15.19
C ALA A 329 19.32 10.27 -16.27
N ASP A 330 20.15 11.29 -16.52
CA ASP A 330 19.91 12.31 -17.56
C ASP A 330 19.56 11.72 -18.94
N PHE A 331 20.16 10.58 -19.28
CA PHE A 331 19.88 9.83 -20.50
C PHE A 331 18.72 8.85 -20.33
N LEU A 332 18.71 8.05 -19.25
CA LEU A 332 17.75 6.97 -19.07
C LEU A 332 16.35 7.45 -18.66
N THR A 333 16.19 8.68 -18.19
CA THR A 333 14.88 9.25 -17.82
C THR A 333 14.24 10.06 -18.95
N GLN A 334 14.81 10.02 -20.17
CA GLN A 334 14.17 10.54 -21.39
C GLN A 334 13.00 9.61 -21.78
N ILE A 335 11.94 9.63 -20.99
CA ILE A 335 10.72 8.82 -21.13
C ILE A 335 9.71 9.57 -21.99
N ASN A 336 8.98 8.82 -22.80
CA ASN A 336 7.91 9.35 -23.62
C ASN A 336 6.60 9.54 -22.85
N ASP A 337 6.01 10.74 -22.99
CA ASP A 337 4.78 11.17 -22.30
C ASP A 337 3.50 10.39 -22.70
N LYS A 338 3.57 9.51 -23.71
CA LYS A 338 2.41 8.75 -24.20
C LYS A 338 1.79 7.81 -23.16
N ALA A 339 2.55 7.37 -22.15
CA ALA A 339 2.02 6.54 -21.07
C ALA A 339 2.92 6.59 -19.82
N PRO A 340 2.34 6.51 -18.60
CA PRO A 340 3.12 6.28 -17.38
C PRO A 340 3.96 5.00 -17.52
N TYR A 341 5.26 5.10 -17.26
CA TYR A 341 6.19 3.98 -17.31
C TYR A 341 6.75 3.69 -15.90
N TRP A 342 6.86 2.41 -15.56
CA TRP A 342 7.31 1.98 -14.23
C TRP A 342 8.66 2.61 -13.87
N LEU A 343 8.81 3.07 -12.62
CA LEU A 343 10.04 3.63 -12.04
C LEU A 343 10.65 4.86 -12.75
N GLY A 344 10.11 5.34 -13.88
CA GLY A 344 10.61 6.52 -14.58
C GLY A 344 11.95 6.36 -15.30
N TYR A 345 12.45 5.12 -15.47
CA TYR A 345 13.69 4.82 -16.19
C TYR A 345 13.44 3.97 -17.42
N GLY A 346 14.23 4.21 -18.46
CA GLY A 346 14.18 3.51 -19.72
C GLY A 346 14.71 2.07 -19.65
N LEU A 347 15.38 1.69 -18.57
CA LEU A 347 15.89 0.34 -18.33
C LEU A 347 15.47 -0.15 -16.95
N ILE A 348 14.85 -1.33 -16.90
CA ILE A 348 14.31 -1.91 -15.66
C ILE A 348 14.61 -3.41 -15.61
N ILE A 349 14.94 -3.89 -14.42
CA ILE A 349 15.07 -5.32 -14.12
C ILE A 349 13.76 -5.78 -13.49
N PHE A 350 13.10 -6.74 -14.12
CA PHE A 350 11.84 -7.34 -13.66
C PHE A 350 12.03 -8.78 -13.22
N MET A 351 11.22 -9.21 -12.26
CA MET A 351 11.16 -10.59 -11.77
C MET A 351 9.72 -11.08 -11.75
N HIS A 352 9.48 -12.35 -12.07
CA HIS A 352 8.15 -12.97 -11.91
C HIS A 352 8.23 -14.48 -11.82
N ARG A 353 7.20 -15.08 -11.23
CA ARG A 353 7.00 -16.53 -11.21
C ARG A 353 6.54 -17.04 -12.57
N VAL A 354 7.20 -18.08 -13.07
CA VAL A 354 6.86 -18.79 -14.30
C VAL A 354 6.46 -20.23 -13.96
N GLY A 355 5.22 -20.59 -14.27
CA GLY A 355 4.69 -21.91 -13.92
C GLY A 355 4.67 -22.12 -12.41
N ASN A 356 4.99 -23.35 -11.97
CA ASN A 356 4.90 -23.73 -10.56
C ASN A 356 6.24 -23.63 -9.82
N ASP A 357 7.35 -23.58 -10.54
CA ASP A 357 8.66 -23.98 -10.02
C ASP A 357 9.80 -23.03 -10.40
N ARG A 358 9.57 -21.99 -11.21
CA ARG A 358 10.66 -21.13 -11.70
C ARG A 358 10.46 -19.67 -11.41
N LEU A 359 11.53 -19.01 -10.98
CA LEU A 359 11.64 -17.56 -10.93
C LEU A 359 12.37 -17.11 -12.20
N ARG A 360 11.77 -16.18 -12.95
CA ARG A 360 12.40 -15.57 -14.11
C ARG A 360 12.72 -14.12 -13.81
N MET A 361 13.94 -13.72 -14.14
CA MET A 361 14.36 -12.33 -14.23
C MET A 361 14.52 -11.94 -15.71
N TYR A 362 14.20 -10.70 -16.04
CA TYR A 362 14.48 -10.14 -17.35
C TYR A 362 14.79 -8.65 -17.28
N ILE A 363 15.53 -8.17 -18.26
CA ILE A 363 15.86 -6.75 -18.41
C ILE A 363 15.10 -6.23 -19.61
N GLU A 364 14.44 -5.10 -19.44
CA GLU A 364 13.60 -4.49 -20.45
C GLU A 364 13.98 -3.03 -20.66
N ILE A 365 14.06 -2.65 -21.94
CA ILE A 365 14.05 -1.25 -22.35
C ILE A 365 12.62 -0.82 -22.51
N GLY A 366 12.27 0.27 -21.85
CA GLY A 366 10.94 0.85 -21.83
C GLY A 366 10.62 1.83 -22.93
N ASN A 367 9.63 2.66 -22.60
CA ASN A 367 9.08 3.69 -23.47
C ASN A 367 9.92 4.96 -23.40
N MET A 368 11.19 4.87 -23.79
CA MET A 368 12.05 6.04 -23.96
C MET A 368 11.64 6.83 -25.21
N GLU A 369 12.04 8.10 -25.25
CA GLU A 369 11.98 8.91 -26.47
C GLU A 369 12.67 8.21 -27.64
N TYR A 370 12.08 8.33 -28.83
CA TYR A 370 12.41 7.43 -29.95
C TYR A 370 13.89 7.48 -30.33
N ASP A 371 14.46 8.68 -30.41
CA ASP A 371 15.86 8.88 -30.82
C ASP A 371 16.82 8.29 -29.77
N HIS A 372 16.61 8.57 -28.48
CA HIS A 372 17.39 7.99 -27.37
C HIS A 372 17.28 6.48 -27.33
N ARG A 373 16.08 5.97 -27.54
CA ARG A 373 15.80 4.54 -27.53
C ARG A 373 16.47 3.84 -28.71
N MET A 374 16.41 4.43 -29.90
CA MET A 374 17.02 3.90 -31.11
C MET A 374 18.54 3.82 -30.93
N GLU A 375 19.15 4.90 -30.45
CA GLU A 375 20.59 4.96 -30.17
C GLU A 375 21.02 3.86 -29.19
N LEU A 376 20.28 3.70 -28.07
CA LEU A 376 20.56 2.65 -27.10
C LEU A 376 20.45 1.24 -27.70
N LEU A 377 19.42 1.00 -28.53
CA LEU A 377 19.24 -0.30 -29.18
C LEU A 377 20.39 -0.62 -30.14
N GLU A 378 20.88 0.35 -30.90
CA GLU A 378 22.01 0.16 -31.81
C GLU A 378 23.30 -0.15 -31.05
N LYS A 379 23.61 0.60 -29.98
CA LYS A 379 24.78 0.31 -29.14
C LYS A 379 24.67 -1.05 -28.44
N LEU A 380 23.46 -1.50 -28.10
CA LEU A 380 23.27 -2.85 -27.58
C LEU A 380 23.54 -3.92 -28.65
N GLU A 381 23.14 -3.72 -29.90
CA GLU A 381 23.50 -4.63 -30.99
C GLU A 381 25.02 -4.69 -31.21
N ASP A 382 25.69 -3.54 -31.20
CA ASP A 382 27.15 -3.45 -31.28
C ASP A 382 27.84 -4.22 -30.14
N ASN A 383 27.21 -4.19 -28.95
CA ASN A 383 27.65 -4.96 -27.79
C ASN A 383 27.07 -6.38 -27.76
N GLY A 384 26.54 -6.91 -28.86
CA GLY A 384 26.21 -8.33 -29.08
C GLY A 384 24.79 -8.76 -28.68
N TYR A 385 23.85 -7.83 -28.49
CA TYR A 385 22.44 -8.17 -28.28
C TYR A 385 21.75 -8.39 -29.63
N SER A 386 20.80 -9.33 -29.69
CA SER A 386 19.96 -9.50 -30.88
C SER A 386 18.66 -8.73 -30.70
N ILE A 387 18.50 -7.65 -31.43
CA ILE A 387 17.31 -6.79 -31.39
C ILE A 387 16.45 -7.05 -32.62
N LYS A 388 15.15 -7.23 -32.43
CA LYS A 388 14.23 -7.46 -33.55
C LYS A 388 14.00 -6.15 -34.31
N PRO A 389 13.86 -6.17 -35.66
CA PRO A 389 13.53 -4.96 -36.41
C PRO A 389 12.24 -4.27 -35.92
N SER A 390 11.25 -5.03 -35.47
CA SER A 390 10.01 -4.49 -34.88
C SER A 390 10.26 -3.62 -33.63
N SER A 391 11.33 -3.89 -32.89
CA SER A 391 11.73 -3.14 -31.69
C SER A 391 12.28 -1.74 -32.00
N LYS A 392 12.68 -1.48 -33.25
CA LYS A 392 13.27 -0.21 -33.71
C LYS A 392 12.24 0.75 -34.32
N THR A 393 10.96 0.46 -34.16
CA THR A 393 9.87 1.29 -34.70
C THR A 393 9.40 2.31 -33.65
N PRO A 394 8.91 3.50 -34.05
CA PRO A 394 8.39 4.52 -33.12
C PRO A 394 7.20 4.06 -32.26
N ASN A 395 6.55 2.96 -32.63
CA ASN A 395 5.41 2.38 -31.89
C ASN A 395 5.83 1.28 -30.91
N SER A 396 7.12 0.92 -30.86
CA SER A 396 7.61 -0.09 -29.93
C SER A 396 7.73 0.47 -28.52
N MET A 397 6.81 0.07 -27.65
CA MET A 397 6.76 0.56 -26.26
C MET A 397 7.85 -0.05 -25.37
N TYR A 398 8.30 -1.27 -25.68
CA TYR A 398 9.30 -1.95 -24.86
C TYR A 398 10.09 -3.00 -25.65
N THR A 399 11.26 -3.39 -25.15
CA THR A 399 12.08 -4.46 -25.71
C THR A 399 12.86 -5.18 -24.62
N ARG A 400 12.58 -6.47 -24.46
CA ARG A 400 13.31 -7.35 -23.54
C ARG A 400 14.65 -7.75 -24.16
N ILE A 401 15.74 -7.40 -23.50
CA ILE A 401 17.12 -7.59 -24.00
C ILE A 401 17.83 -8.77 -23.34
N PHE A 402 17.39 -9.17 -22.15
CA PHE A 402 17.97 -10.28 -21.42
C PHE A 402 16.90 -11.02 -20.63
N SER A 403 17.07 -12.33 -20.47
CA SER A 403 16.28 -13.12 -19.52
C SER A 403 17.08 -14.29 -18.97
N ASP A 404 16.88 -14.56 -17.69
CA ASP A 404 17.39 -15.74 -17.03
C ASP A 404 16.36 -16.30 -16.05
N GLN A 405 16.52 -17.56 -15.66
CA GLN A 405 15.59 -18.22 -14.76
C GLN A 405 16.28 -19.26 -13.89
N VAL A 406 15.77 -19.45 -12.69
CA VAL A 406 16.21 -20.47 -11.74
C VAL A 406 15.02 -21.21 -11.17
N ASP A 407 15.24 -22.48 -10.82
CA ASP A 407 14.24 -23.27 -10.11
C ASP A 407 14.15 -22.82 -8.65
N VAL A 408 12.93 -22.83 -8.14
CA VAL A 408 12.54 -22.50 -6.78
C VAL A 408 11.86 -23.74 -6.22
N SER A 409 12.52 -24.39 -5.26
CA SER A 409 12.04 -25.65 -4.67
C SER A 409 10.78 -25.47 -3.83
N ASP A 410 10.62 -24.28 -3.25
CA ASP A 410 9.50 -23.95 -2.38
C ASP A 410 9.06 -22.49 -2.58
N TRP A 411 7.81 -22.32 -3.02
CA TRP A 411 7.19 -21.00 -3.24
C TRP A 411 6.38 -20.50 -2.05
N THR A 412 6.28 -21.27 -0.97
CA THR A 412 5.68 -20.81 0.29
C THR A 412 6.73 -20.19 1.20
N SER A 413 8.02 -20.48 0.99
CA SER A 413 9.13 -19.93 1.77
C SER A 413 9.71 -18.64 1.17
N ILE A 414 9.67 -17.56 1.97
CA ILE A 414 10.25 -16.25 1.62
C ILE A 414 11.77 -16.39 1.42
N GLU A 415 12.43 -17.19 2.25
CA GLU A 415 13.88 -17.36 2.26
C GLU A 415 14.38 -18.08 1.01
N VAL A 416 13.67 -19.13 0.58
CA VAL A 416 13.99 -19.87 -0.64
C VAL A 416 13.83 -18.98 -1.88
N VAL A 417 12.73 -18.22 -1.96
CA VAL A 417 12.51 -17.29 -3.08
C VAL A 417 13.54 -16.17 -3.09
N GLN A 418 13.90 -15.63 -1.92
CA GLN A 418 14.94 -14.60 -1.79
C GLN A 418 16.31 -15.13 -2.25
N ALA A 419 16.68 -16.35 -1.85
CA ALA A 419 17.92 -16.97 -2.31
C ALA A 419 17.94 -17.17 -3.83
N ALA A 420 16.80 -17.49 -4.44
CA ALA A 420 16.65 -17.57 -5.89
C ALA A 420 16.82 -16.20 -6.58
N ILE A 421 16.28 -15.12 -6.00
CA ILE A 421 16.52 -13.74 -6.46
C ILE A 421 18.03 -13.46 -6.42
N GLY A 422 18.68 -13.70 -5.28
CA GLY A 422 20.12 -13.50 -5.11
C GLY A 422 20.95 -14.30 -6.10
N LYS A 423 20.58 -15.54 -6.41
CA LYS A 423 21.26 -16.38 -7.41
C LYS A 423 21.18 -15.79 -8.82
N LEU A 424 20.05 -15.18 -9.19
CA LEU A 424 19.90 -14.53 -10.49
C LEU A 424 20.77 -13.26 -10.58
N THR A 425 20.79 -12.45 -9.51
CA THR A 425 21.45 -11.13 -9.47
C THR A 425 22.93 -11.17 -9.09
N SER A 426 23.46 -12.33 -8.69
CA SER A 426 24.90 -12.54 -8.41
C SER A 426 25.56 -13.53 -9.37
N SER A 427 24.85 -13.92 -10.45
CA SER A 427 25.39 -14.84 -11.43
C SER A 427 26.39 -14.13 -12.34
N LYS A 428 27.46 -14.84 -12.75
CA LYS A 428 28.39 -14.34 -13.78
C LYS A 428 27.66 -13.88 -15.05
N LYS A 429 26.59 -14.59 -15.44
CA LYS A 429 25.75 -14.24 -16.58
C LYS A 429 25.07 -12.88 -16.39
N PHE A 430 24.62 -12.55 -15.18
CA PHE A 430 24.08 -11.24 -14.86
C PHE A 430 25.15 -10.15 -14.93
N ASP A 431 26.31 -10.36 -14.29
CA ASP A 431 27.42 -9.41 -14.30
C ASP A 431 27.91 -9.10 -15.73
N ASP A 432 28.13 -10.14 -16.54
CA ASP A 432 28.54 -10.01 -17.94
C ASP A 432 27.51 -9.19 -18.76
N ASN A 433 26.21 -9.27 -18.41
CA ASN A 433 25.16 -8.47 -19.05
C ASN A 433 25.12 -7.04 -18.53
N MET A 434 25.29 -6.81 -17.23
CA MET A 434 25.40 -5.46 -16.66
C MET A 434 26.55 -4.70 -17.31
N ASP A 435 27.73 -5.33 -17.45
CA ASP A 435 28.89 -4.73 -18.10
C ASP A 435 28.61 -4.30 -19.55
N ARG A 436 27.97 -5.17 -20.33
CA ARG A 436 27.63 -4.90 -21.75
C ARG A 436 26.57 -3.81 -21.88
N ILE A 437 25.57 -3.81 -21.01
CA ILE A 437 24.54 -2.78 -20.97
C ILE A 437 25.16 -1.44 -20.57
N ASN A 438 26.00 -1.40 -19.54
CA ASN A 438 26.66 -0.18 -19.08
C ASN A 438 27.57 0.43 -20.15
N LYS A 439 28.29 -0.40 -20.91
CA LYS A 439 29.05 0.04 -22.10
C LYS A 439 28.14 0.64 -23.17
N SER A 440 26.99 0.01 -23.43
CA SER A 440 26.04 0.48 -24.44
C SER A 440 25.40 1.81 -24.04
N ILE A 441 25.00 1.96 -22.77
CA ILE A 441 24.47 3.21 -22.23
C ILE A 441 25.53 4.31 -22.34
N ALA A 442 26.77 4.04 -21.94
CA ALA A 442 27.84 5.04 -21.99
C ALA A 442 28.09 5.54 -23.42
N ALA A 443 28.11 4.63 -24.40
CA ALA A 443 28.29 4.98 -25.80
C ALA A 443 27.11 5.77 -26.38
N ALA A 444 25.86 5.39 -26.06
CA ALA A 444 24.66 6.09 -26.52
C ALA A 444 24.53 7.49 -25.88
N SER A 445 24.84 7.58 -24.59
CA SER A 445 24.88 8.82 -23.83
C SER A 445 25.92 9.79 -24.42
N GLU A 446 27.11 9.31 -24.75
CA GLU A 446 28.15 10.11 -25.41
C GLU A 446 27.74 10.61 -26.80
N GLU A 447 27.16 9.75 -27.65
CA GLU A 447 26.72 10.12 -29.00
C GLU A 447 25.67 11.24 -28.97
N LEU A 448 24.74 11.18 -28.02
CA LEU A 448 23.67 12.18 -27.86
C LEU A 448 24.07 13.38 -26.99
N GLY A 449 25.34 13.50 -26.64
CA GLY A 449 25.88 14.68 -25.95
C GLY A 449 25.63 14.75 -24.44
N TYR A 450 25.23 13.64 -23.82
CA TYR A 450 25.11 13.49 -22.36
C TYR A 450 26.49 13.24 -21.75
N ASN A 451 27.38 14.24 -21.75
CA ASN A 451 28.75 14.07 -21.27
C ASN A 451 28.86 14.08 -19.73
N LYS A 452 29.70 13.18 -19.20
CA LYS A 452 30.02 12.96 -17.77
C LYS A 452 30.43 14.24 -17.04
N ASN A 453 29.53 14.85 -16.27
CA ASN A 453 29.94 15.54 -15.05
C ASN A 453 30.29 14.48 -14.00
N LEU A 454 31.47 13.87 -14.13
CA LEU A 454 32.20 13.34 -12.97
C LEU A 454 32.60 14.53 -12.10
N LYS A 455 31.63 15.13 -11.40
CA LYS A 455 31.95 15.84 -10.16
C LYS A 455 32.41 14.75 -9.20
N MET A 456 33.73 14.55 -9.17
CA MET A 456 34.39 14.08 -7.96
C MET A 456 33.82 14.90 -6.81
N VAL A 457 33.05 14.25 -5.95
CA VAL A 457 32.82 14.75 -4.59
C VAL A 457 34.20 14.80 -3.96
N LYS A 458 34.83 15.98 -4.04
CA LYS A 458 35.99 16.30 -3.21
C LYS A 458 35.44 16.62 -1.83
N ASN A 459 35.75 15.70 -0.91
CA ASN A 459 35.67 15.75 0.55
C ASN A 459 34.28 15.85 1.18
#